data_AF-A0A7V8JK59-F1
#
_entry.id   AF-A0A7V8JK59-F1
#
_cell.length_a   1.000
_cell.length_b   1.000
_cell.length_c   1.000
_cell.angle_alpha   90.00
_cell.angle_beta   90.00
_cell.angle_gamma   90.00
#
_symmetry.space_group_name_H-M   'P 1'
#
loop_
_entity.id
_entity.type
_entity.pdbx_description
1 polymer ?
#
loop_
_entity_poly.entity_id
_entity_poly.type
_entity_poly.pdbx_seq_one_letter_code
_entity_poly.pdbx_strand_id
1 'polypeptide(L)'
;MLVRFGQARRVLEIGTSNGYSTLWLAEAAAAIDGHVTTLEYPADKVALAQANFERSGLAGRIRLVHGDAGQWLASAAHASIDLLFLDSDREQYAG
;
A
#
# COMPACT_ATOMS: atom_id res chain seq x y z
N MET A 1 -4.59 4.21 13.10
CA MET A 1 -4.74 5.51 13.82
C MET A 1 -4.29 6.69 12.97
N LEU A 2 -3.06 6.68 12.43
CA LEU A 2 -2.50 7.78 11.62
C LEU A 2 -3.33 8.15 10.39
N VAL A 3 -3.76 7.15 9.60
CA VAL A 3 -4.61 7.35 8.40
C VAL A 3 -5.91 8.10 8.73
N ARG A 4 -6.57 7.73 9.82
CA ARG A 4 -7.85 8.33 10.23
C ARG A 4 -7.69 9.75 10.74
N PHE A 5 -6.67 10.01 11.56
CA PHE A 5 -6.42 11.35 12.10
C PHE A 5 -5.92 12.34 11.04
N GLY A 6 -5.11 11.88 10.08
CA GLY A 6 -4.66 12.70 8.96
C GLY A 6 -5.67 12.83 7.82
N GLN A 7 -6.84 12.17 7.91
CA GLN A 7 -7.83 12.06 6.82
C GLN A 7 -7.23 11.61 5.48
N ALA A 8 -6.20 10.76 5.52
CA ALA A 8 -5.49 10.30 4.33
C ALA A 8 -6.34 9.27 3.57
N ARG A 9 -6.96 9.69 2.46
CA ARG A 9 -7.84 8.82 1.67
C ARG A 9 -7.08 8.02 0.62
N ARG A 10 -5.90 8.49 0.21
CA ARG A 10 -5.05 7.90 -0.82
C ARG A 10 -3.73 7.49 -0.17
N VAL A 11 -3.70 6.26 0.35
CA VAL A 11 -2.51 5.73 1.03
C VAL A 11 -1.66 4.94 0.02
N LEU A 12 -0.37 5.23 -0.06
CA LEU A 12 0.60 4.41 -0.76
C LEU A 12 1.45 3.64 0.26
N GLU A 13 1.61 2.34 0.04
CA GLU A 13 2.56 1.49 0.72
C GLU A 13 3.61 0.98 -0.28
N ILE A 14 4.88 1.00 0.12
CA ILE A 14 5.99 0.38 -0.62
C ILE A 14 6.56 -0.73 0.26
N GLY A 15 6.48 -1.97 -0.23
CA GLY A 15 6.85 -3.18 0.51
C GLY A 15 5.64 -3.90 1.10
N THR A 16 4.83 -4.55 0.26
CA THR A 16 3.64 -5.28 0.74
C THR A 16 3.98 -6.50 1.60
N SER A 17 5.06 -7.21 1.30
CA SER A 17 5.41 -8.50 1.91
C SER A 17 4.23 -9.50 1.85
N ASN A 18 3.77 -10.02 2.99
CA ASN A 18 2.59 -10.86 3.08
C ASN A 18 1.26 -10.08 3.26
N GLY A 19 1.30 -8.75 3.29
CA GLY A 19 0.13 -7.88 3.29
C GLY A 19 -0.47 -7.52 4.66
N TYR A 20 0.13 -7.92 5.79
CA TYR A 20 -0.46 -7.60 7.10
C TYR A 20 -0.53 -6.10 7.39
N SER A 21 0.54 -5.34 7.11
CA SER A 21 0.54 -3.88 7.24
C SER A 21 -0.53 -3.23 6.36
N THR A 22 -0.64 -3.70 5.12
CA THR A 22 -1.66 -3.26 4.15
C THR A 22 -3.07 -3.44 4.69
N LEU A 23 -3.37 -4.57 5.35
CA LEU A 23 -4.68 -4.83 5.94
C LEU A 23 -5.05 -3.80 7.01
N TRP A 24 -4.12 -3.47 7.91
CA TRP A 24 -4.32 -2.44 8.92
C TRP A 24 -4.53 -1.06 8.30
N LEU A 25 -3.77 -0.73 7.26
CA LEU A 25 -3.94 0.52 6.51
C LEU A 25 -5.30 0.56 5.79
N ALA A 26 -5.72 -0.55 5.20
CA ALA A 26 -6.98 -0.67 4.46
C ALA A 26 -8.19 -0.55 5.38
N GLU A 27 -8.17 -1.18 6.55
CA GLU A 27 -9.21 -1.03 7.57
C GLU A 27 -9.27 0.41 8.09
N ALA A 28 -8.12 1.06 8.26
CA ALA A 28 -8.06 2.45 8.69
C ALA A 28 -8.62 3.40 7.62
N ALA A 29 -8.25 3.20 6.35
CA ALA A 29 -8.69 3.98 5.20
C ALA A 29 -10.18 3.77 4.91
N ALA A 30 -10.69 2.54 5.01
CA ALA A 30 -12.10 2.22 4.76
C ALA A 30 -13.05 3.04 5.64
N ALA A 31 -12.68 3.32 6.89
CA ALA A 31 -13.50 4.12 7.81
C ALA A 31 -13.65 5.60 7.40
N ILE A 32 -12.85 6.09 6.46
CA ILE A 32 -12.90 7.46 5.94
C ILE A 32 -13.13 7.50 4.42
N ASP A 33 -13.62 6.39 3.87
CA ASP A 33 -13.83 6.15 2.43
C ASP A 33 -12.56 6.32 1.58
N GLY A 34 -11.43 5.86 2.13
CA GLY A 34 -10.15 5.82 1.45
C GLY A 34 -9.84 4.45 0.81
N HIS A 35 -8.67 4.39 0.19
CA HIS A 35 -8.08 3.20 -0.41
C HIS A 35 -6.57 3.15 -0.17
N VAL A 36 -6.01 1.95 -0.27
CA VAL A 36 -4.57 1.70 -0.19
C VAL A 36 -4.09 1.20 -1.54
N THR A 37 -3.05 1.81 -2.09
CA THR A 37 -2.23 1.20 -3.14
C THR A 37 -0.99 0.64 -2.48
N THR A 38 -0.64 -0.61 -2.76
CA THR A 38 0.56 -1.25 -2.22
C THR A 38 1.41 -1.83 -3.35
N LEU A 39 2.73 -1.66 -3.24
CA LEU A 39 3.71 -2.06 -4.25
C LEU A 39 4.58 -3.20 -3.71
N GLU A 40 4.71 -4.26 -4.52
CA GLU A 40 5.60 -5.38 -4.22
C GLU A 40 6.25 -5.91 -5.51
N TYR A 41 7.51 -6.33 -5.39
CA TYR A 41 8.33 -6.77 -6.50
C TYR A 41 8.44 -8.29 -6.64
N PRO A 42 8.68 -9.09 -5.58
CA PRO A 42 8.73 -10.54 -5.70
C PRO A 42 7.35 -11.14 -5.94
N ALA A 43 7.19 -11.83 -7.07
CA ALA A 43 5.91 -12.39 -7.52
C ALA A 43 5.31 -13.41 -6.52
N ASP A 44 6.14 -14.13 -5.77
CA ASP A 44 5.72 -15.06 -4.72
C ASP A 44 5.03 -14.32 -3.56
N LYS A 45 5.56 -13.16 -3.16
CA LYS A 45 4.96 -12.31 -2.13
C LYS A 45 3.67 -11.66 -2.62
N VAL A 46 3.62 -11.22 -3.88
CA VAL A 46 2.39 -10.68 -4.50
C VAL A 46 1.25 -11.70 -4.40
N ALA A 47 1.51 -12.97 -4.78
CA ALA A 47 0.51 -14.02 -4.70
C ALA A 47 0.03 -14.27 -3.25
N LEU A 48 0.96 -14.27 -2.29
CA LEU A 48 0.63 -14.44 -0.88
C LEU A 48 -0.22 -13.28 -0.34
N ALA A 49 0.16 -12.04 -0.65
CA ALA A 49 -0.56 -10.83 -0.24
C ALA A 49 -1.98 -10.81 -0.82
N GLN A 50 -2.12 -11.12 -2.12
CA GLN A 50 -3.43 -11.20 -2.80
C GLN A 50 -4.37 -12.19 -2.09
N ALA A 51 -3.89 -13.40 -1.79
CA ALA A 51 -4.68 -14.40 -1.07
C ALA A 51 -5.11 -13.92 0.33
N ASN A 52 -4.23 -13.19 1.04
CA ASN A 52 -4.55 -12.63 2.34
C ASN A 52 -5.61 -11.51 2.24
N PHE A 53 -5.51 -10.66 1.21
CA PHE A 53 -6.49 -9.59 0.97
C PHE A 53 -7.88 -10.13 0.66
N GLU A 54 -7.98 -11.17 -0.17
CA GLU A 54 -9.25 -11.83 -0.48
C GLU A 54 -9.90 -12.43 0.78
N ARG A 55 -9.11 -13.12 1.60
CA ARG A 55 -9.58 -13.71 2.86
C ARG A 55 -10.05 -12.68 3.90
N SER A 56 -9.53 -11.46 3.84
CA SER A 56 -9.89 -10.39 4.77
C SER A 56 -11.21 -9.69 4.43
N GLY A 57 -11.71 -9.82 3.20
CA GLY A 57 -12.83 -9.03 2.69
C GLY A 57 -12.49 -7.55 2.37
N LEU A 58 -11.25 -7.12 2.56
CA LEU A 58 -10.80 -5.75 2.28
C LEU A 58 -10.22 -5.57 0.88
N ALA A 59 -10.18 -6.61 0.04
CA ALA A 59 -9.63 -6.55 -1.32
C ALA A 59 -10.20 -5.38 -2.16
N GLY A 60 -11.49 -5.04 -1.99
CA GLY A 60 -12.10 -3.89 -2.70
C GLY A 60 -11.57 -2.50 -2.27
N ARG A 61 -10.76 -2.42 -1.21
CA ARG A 61 -10.11 -1.20 -0.71
C ARG A 61 -8.61 -1.18 -0.99
N ILE A 62 -8.07 -2.24 -1.58
CA ILE A 62 -6.63 -2.43 -1.79
C ILE A 62 -6.36 -2.58 -3.29
N ARG A 63 -5.45 -1.78 -3.81
CA ARG A 63 -4.85 -1.96 -5.13
C ARG A 63 -3.44 -2.51 -4.95
N LEU A 64 -3.28 -3.80 -5.21
CA LEU A 64 -1.96 -4.43 -5.27
C LEU A 64 -1.33 -4.21 -6.64
N VAL A 65 -0.11 -3.66 -6.66
CA VAL A 65 0.67 -3.43 -7.87
C VAL A 65 1.93 -4.28 -7.79
N HIS A 66 2.06 -5.21 -8.74
CA HIS A 66 3.28 -5.97 -8.94
C HIS A 66 4.24 -5.17 -9.83
N GLY A 67 5.36 -4.72 -9.28
CA GLY A 67 6.35 -3.96 -10.04
C GLY A 67 7.32 -3.17 -9.18
N ASP A 68 8.26 -2.50 -9.84
CA ASP A 68 9.25 -1.63 -9.19
C ASP A 68 8.59 -0.35 -8.66
N ALA A 69 8.87 -0.04 -7.40
CA ALA A 69 8.28 1.12 -6.73
C ALA A 69 8.80 2.45 -7.31
N GLY A 70 10.07 2.52 -7.71
CA GLY A 70 10.68 3.72 -8.30
C GLY A 70 10.05 4.06 -9.65
N GLN A 71 9.85 3.07 -10.51
CA GLN A 71 9.15 3.24 -11.79
C GLN A 71 7.70 3.68 -11.59
N TRP A 72 6.99 3.08 -10.64
CA TRP A 72 5.62 3.48 -10.34
C TRP A 72 5.55 4.93 -9.85
N LEU A 73 6.42 5.30 -8.90
CA LEU A 73 6.51 6.67 -8.37
C LEU A 73 6.83 7.70 -9.46
N ALA A 74 7.73 7.38 -10.39
CA ALA A 74 8.06 8.25 -11.52
C ALA A 74 6.87 8.49 -12.47
N SER A 75 5.94 7.53 -12.53
CA SER A 75 4.71 7.62 -13.33
C SER A 75 3.51 8.23 -12.57
N ALA A 76 3.62 8.39 -11.24
CA ALA A 76 2.52 8.83 -10.41
C ALA A 76 2.19 10.30 -10.67
N ALA A 77 0.90 10.62 -10.71
CA ALA A 77 0.45 12.00 -10.85
C ALA A 77 0.83 12.82 -9.60
N HIS A 78 1.09 14.11 -9.80
CA HIS A 78 1.40 15.00 -8.67
C HIS A 78 0.21 15.07 -7.70
N ALA A 79 0.52 15.06 -6.39
CA ALA A 79 -0.46 15.10 -5.31
C ALA A 79 -1.52 13.97 -5.35
N SER A 80 -1.18 12.80 -5.90
CA SER A 80 -2.07 11.62 -5.94
C SER A 80 -2.07 10.79 -4.66
N ILE A 81 -1.20 11.13 -3.68
CA ILE A 81 -0.98 10.38 -2.44
C ILE A 81 -1.10 11.33 -1.26
N ASP A 82 -1.88 10.95 -0.25
CA ASP A 82 -2.05 11.70 1.00
C ASP A 82 -1.08 11.21 2.10
N LEU A 83 -0.71 9.93 2.05
CA LEU A 83 0.20 9.30 3.00
C LEU A 83 1.03 8.24 2.29
N LEU A 84 2.35 8.29 2.50
CA LEU A 84 3.29 7.25 2.07
C LEU A 84 3.78 6.47 3.29
N PHE A 85 3.58 5.16 3.28
CA PHE A 85 4.16 4.20 4.23
C PHE A 85 5.28 3.43 3.52
N LEU A 86 6.52 3.64 3.96
CA LEU A 86 7.71 3.00 3.41
C LEU A 86 8.17 1.92 4.38
N ASP A 87 7.92 0.66 4.03
CA ASP A 87 8.36 -0.52 4.78
C ASP A 87 9.17 -1.43 3.86
N SER A 88 10.26 -0.88 3.32
CA SER A 88 11.14 -1.53 2.36
C SER A 88 12.59 -1.52 2.85
N ASP A 89 13.50 -2.13 2.08
CA ASP A 89 14.92 -2.16 2.45
C ASP A 89 15.51 -0.76 2.61
N ARG A 90 16.15 -0.55 3.77
CA ARG A 90 16.65 0.76 4.22
C ARG A 90 17.71 1.37 3.29
N GLU A 91 18.36 0.54 2.49
CA GLU A 91 19.38 0.96 1.52
C GLU A 91 18.81 1.71 0.31
N GLN A 92 17.50 1.60 0.06
CA GLN A 92 16.83 2.29 -1.06
C GLN A 92 16.26 3.66 -0.69
N TYR A 93 16.39 4.07 0.57
CA TYR A 93 15.94 5.38 1.03
C TYR A 93 16.98 6.42 0.63
N ALA A 94 16.54 7.49 -0.04
CA ALA A 94 17.39 8.65 -0.25
C ALA A 94 17.71 9.27 1.13
N GLY A 95 18.99 9.22 1.51
CA GLY A 95 19.50 9.84 2.74
C GLY A 95 19.56 11.36 2.67
#